data_AF-A0A7C5MKC6-F1
#
_entry.id   AF-A0A7C5MKC6-F1
#
_cell.length_a   1.000
_cell.length_b   1.000
_cell.length_c   1.000
_cell.angle_alpha   90.00
_cell.angle_beta   90.00
_cell.angle_gamma   90.00
#
_symmetry.space_group_name_H-M   'P 1'
#
loop_
_entity.id
_entity.type
_entity.pdbx_description
1 polymer ?
#
loop_
_entity_poly.entity_id
_entity_poly.type
_entity_poly.pdbx_seq_one_letter_code
_entity_poly.pdbx_strand_id
1 'polypeptide(L)' 'MKGLGLKVSAYTVAELYKDFIEYFVLDKRDSSLKNEIEKLNIKVITTNTLMKSLKDKIELSKVILKALKMQI' A
#
# COMPACT_ATOMS: atom_id res chain seq x y z
N MET A 1 8.81 13.01 -4.47
CA MET A 1 9.35 12.15 -5.55
C MET A 1 10.16 12.95 -6.55
N LYS A 2 9.55 13.73 -7.47
CA LYS A 2 10.30 14.51 -8.49
C LYS A 2 11.38 15.45 -7.91
N GLY A 3 11.08 16.19 -6.85
CA GLY A 3 12.07 17.08 -6.19
C GLY A 3 13.23 16.35 -5.51
N LEU A 4 13.16 15.03 -5.36
CA LEU A 4 14.23 14.16 -4.84
C LEU A 4 14.85 13.30 -5.95
N GLY A 5 14.52 13.54 -7.23
CA GLY A 5 15.00 12.73 -8.36
C GLY A 5 14.40 11.31 -8.42
N LEU A 6 13.39 11.01 -7.59
CA LEU A 6 12.79 9.67 -7.50
C LEU A 6 11.67 9.47 -8.51
N LYS A 7 11.60 8.25 -9.10
CA LYS A 7 10.50 7.84 -9.99
C LYS A 7 9.17 7.86 -9.23
N VAL A 8 8.13 8.43 -9.85
CA VAL A 8 6.77 8.43 -9.29
C VAL A 8 6.12 7.08 -9.53
N SER A 9 6.20 6.18 -8.54
CA SER A 9 5.52 4.87 -8.55
C SER A 9 5.29 4.37 -7.13
N ALA A 10 4.33 3.45 -6.95
CA ALA A 10 4.11 2.80 -5.66
C ALA A 10 5.34 1.98 -5.22
N TYR A 11 6.04 1.34 -6.16
CA TYR A 11 7.28 0.61 -5.87
C TYR A 11 8.33 1.52 -5.22
N THR A 12 8.58 2.72 -5.76
CA THR A 12 9.57 3.65 -5.20
C THR A 12 9.21 4.07 -3.78
N VAL A 13 7.91 4.20 -3.47
CA VAL A 13 7.46 4.51 -2.11
C VAL A 13 7.72 3.33 -1.16
N ALA A 14 7.40 2.10 -1.59
CA ALA A 14 7.69 0.91 -0.80
C ALA A 14 9.19 0.73 -0.54
N GLU A 15 10.03 0.94 -1.56
CA GLU A 15 11.49 0.87 -1.46
C GLU A 15 12.06 1.92 -0.50
N LEU A 16 11.52 3.14 -0.50
CA LEU A 16 11.95 4.21 0.40
C LEU A 16 11.66 3.90 1.88
N TYR A 17 10.65 3.09 2.16
CA TYR A 17 10.20 2.80 3.53
C TYR A 17 10.50 1.36 3.99
N LYS A 18 11.13 0.53 3.14
CA LYS A 18 11.34 -0.90 3.37
C LYS A 18 12.06 -1.25 4.67
N ASP A 19 12.89 -0.34 5.19
CA ASP A 19 13.74 -0.60 6.35
C ASP A 19 12.94 -0.68 7.66
N PHE A 20 11.69 -0.20 7.69
CA PHE A 20 10.88 -0.15 8.91
C PHE A 20 9.40 -0.53 8.75
N ILE A 21 8.92 -0.80 7.54
CA ILE A 21 7.53 -1.23 7.32
C ILE A 21 7.45 -2.75 7.11
N GLU A 22 6.43 -3.36 7.71
CA GLU A 22 6.10 -4.77 7.45
C GLU A 22 5.03 -4.91 6.35
N TYR A 23 4.12 -3.94 6.27
CA TYR A 23 2.96 -3.96 5.37
C TYR A 23 2.94 -2.75 4.45
N PHE A 24 2.51 -2.96 3.21
CA PHE A 24 2.27 -1.90 2.23
C PHE A 24 0.91 -2.08 1.55
N VAL A 25 0.08 -1.04 1.61
CA VAL A 25 -1.25 -1.05 0.99
C VAL A 25 -1.14 -0.47 -0.42
N LEU A 26 -1.48 -1.28 -1.42
CA LEU A 26 -1.34 -0.98 -2.84
C LEU A 26 -2.72 -0.82 -3.47
N ASP A 27 -2.90 0.19 -4.33
CA ASP A 27 -4.15 0.31 -5.08
C ASP A 27 -4.30 -0.83 -6.10
N LYS A 28 -5.53 -1.29 -6.32
CA LYS A 28 -5.85 -2.31 -7.33
C LYS A 28 -5.36 -1.96 -8.73
N ARG A 29 -5.27 -0.67 -9.08
CA ARG A 29 -4.76 -0.22 -10.38
C ARG A 29 -3.27 -0.53 -10.57
N ASP A 30 -2.52 -0.62 -9.47
CA ASP A 30 -1.08 -0.90 -9.45
C ASP A 30 -0.76 -2.36 -9.14
N SER A 31 -1.76 -3.26 -9.17
CA SER A 31 -1.60 -4.69 -8.78
C SER A 31 -0.44 -5.41 -9.48
N SER A 32 -0.06 -4.98 -10.69
CA SER A 32 1.09 -5.54 -11.41
C SER A 32 2.43 -5.32 -10.70
N LEU A 33 2.53 -4.31 -9.83
CA LEU A 33 3.72 -4.03 -9.03
C LEU A 33 3.83 -4.90 -7.77
N LYS A 34 2.77 -5.62 -7.40
CA LYS A 34 2.72 -6.39 -6.15
C LYS A 34 3.92 -7.32 -5.98
N ASN A 35 4.18 -8.18 -6.97
CA ASN A 35 5.25 -9.17 -6.87
C ASN A 35 6.63 -8.53 -6.74
N GLU A 36 6.87 -7.40 -7.41
CA GLU A 36 8.15 -6.68 -7.29
C GLU A 36 8.31 -6.02 -5.92
N ILE A 37 7.23 -5.50 -5.34
CA ILE A 37 7.27 -4.92 -3.98
C ILE A 37 7.47 -6.02 -2.93
N GLU A 38 6.86 -7.20 -3.10
CA GLU A 38 7.03 -8.31 -2.16
C GLU A 38 8.48 -8.83 -2.12
N LYS A 39 9.26 -8.68 -3.20
CA LYS A 39 10.72 -8.97 -3.21
C LYS A 39 11.53 -8.07 -2.26
N LEU A 40 10.97 -6.96 -1.81
CA LEU A 40 11.57 -6.09 -0.79
C LEU A 40 11.34 -6.59 0.64
N ASN A 41 10.84 -7.83 0.83
CA ASN A 41 10.42 -8.40 2.11
C ASN A 41 9.25 -7.63 2.77
N ILE A 42 8.38 -7.01 1.97
CA ILE A 42 7.21 -6.27 2.43
C ILE A 42 5.94 -7.07 2.11
N LYS A 43 5.01 -7.21 3.07
CA LYS A 43 3.69 -7.81 2.83
C LYS A 43 2.78 -6.82 2.10
N VAL A 44 2.28 -7.19 0.92
CA VAL A 44 1.45 -6.28 0.11
C VAL A 44 -0.04 -6.61 0.21
N ILE A 45 -0.84 -5.60 0.57
CA ILE A 45 -2.30 -5.68 0.60
C ILE A 45 -2.85 -4.87 -0.56
N THR A 46 -3.48 -5.53 -1.53
CA THR A 46 -4.08 -4.85 -2.68
C THR A 46 -5.55 -4.52 -2.42
N THR A 47 -5.94 -3.25 -2.51
CA THR A 47 -7.33 -2.80 -2.30
C THR A 47 -7.65 -1.50 -3.05
N ASN A 48 -8.87 -0.98 -2.96
CA ASN A 48 -9.17 0.38 -3.45
C ASN A 48 -8.65 1.40 -2.44
N THR A 49 -7.72 2.27 -2.84
CA THR A 49 -7.17 3.33 -1.98
C THR A 49 -7.76 4.71 -2.29
N LEU A 50 -8.69 4.82 -3.25
CA LEU A 50 -9.39 6.07 -3.55
C LEU A 50 -10.48 6.34 -2.51
N MET A 51 -10.27 7.38 -1.71
CA MET A 51 -11.17 7.82 -0.64
C MET A 51 -12.05 9.00 -1.07
N LYS A 52 -13.01 8.78 -1.97
CA LYS A 52 -13.88 9.84 -2.49
C LYS A 52 -15.01 10.23 -1.53
N SER A 53 -15.38 9.30 -0.64
CA SER A 53 -16.45 9.46 0.34
C SER A 53 -16.03 8.95 1.72
N LEU A 54 -16.82 9.26 2.75
CA LEU A 54 -16.62 8.68 4.09
C LEU A 54 -16.73 7.15 4.06
N LYS A 55 -17.65 6.61 3.25
CA LYS A 55 -17.82 5.17 3.06
C LYS A 55 -16.52 4.53 2.55
N ASP A 56 -15.86 5.15 1.57
CA ASP A 56 -14.59 4.64 1.03
C ASP A 56 -13.49 4.59 2.09
N LYS A 57 -13.42 5.61 2.96
CA LYS A 57 -12.47 5.66 4.09
C LYS A 57 -12.72 4.51 5.08
N ILE A 58 -13.99 4.28 5.42
CA ILE A 58 -14.41 3.20 6.33
C ILE A 58 -14.10 1.83 5.73
N GLU A 59 -14.34 1.63 4.43
CA GLU A 59 -14.04 0.35 3.79
C GLU A 59 -12.53 0.09 3.70
N LEU A 60 -11.73 1.12 3.38
CA LEU A 60 -10.27 1.01 3.40
C LEU A 60 -9.75 0.67 4.80
N SER A 61 -10.26 1.33 5.86
CA SER A 61 -9.82 1.07 7.23
C SER A 61 -10.16 -0.35 7.68
N LYS A 62 -11.36 -0.86 7.36
CA LYS A 62 -11.74 -2.25 7.63
C LYS A 62 -10.81 -3.25 6.97
N VAL A 63 -10.41 -3.02 5.72
CA VAL A 63 -9.45 -3.88 5.00
C VAL A 63 -8.10 -3.90 5.74
N ILE A 64 -7.61 -2.74 6.18
CA ILE A 64 -6.34 -2.64 6.92
C ILE A 64 -6.43 -3.36 8.26
N LEU A 65 -7.46 -3.10 9.07
CA LEU A 65 -7.65 -3.75 10.37
C LEU A 65 -7.76 -5.26 10.24
N LYS A 66 -8.51 -5.75 9.24
CA LYS A 66 -8.64 -7.17 8.94
C LYS A 66 -7.30 -7.79 8.56
N ALA A 67 -6.48 -7.10 7.75
CA ALA A 67 -5.16 -7.58 7.37
C ALA A 67 -4.19 -7.66 8.55
N LEU A 68 -4.34 -6.76 9.53
CA LEU A 68 -3.60 -6.77 10.79
C LEU A 68 -4.19 -7.76 11.83
N LYS A 69 -5.22 -8.52 11.47
CA LYS A 69 -5.95 -9.46 12.35
C LYS A 69 -6.48 -8.79 13.62
N MET A 70 -6.79 -7.50 13.55
CA MET A 70 -7.43 -6.79 14.66
C MET A 70 -8.92 -7.11 14.67
N GLN A 71 -9.49 -7.36 15.85
CA GLN A 71 -10.94 -7.53 16.00
C GLN A 71 -11.64 -6.20 15.67
N ILE A 72 -12.68 -6.26 14.83
CA ILE A 72 -13.47 -5.13 14.33
C ILE A 72 -14.88 -5.25 14.87
#